data_AF-A0A518BE82-F1
#
_entry.id   AF-A0A518BE82-F1
#
_cell.length_a   1.000
_cell.length_b   1.000
_cell.length_c   1.000
_cell.angle_alpha   90.00
_cell.angle_beta   90.00
_cell.angle_gamma   90.00
#
_symmetry.space_group_name_H-M   'P 1'
#
loop_
_entity.id
_entity.type
_entity.pdbx_description
1 polymer ?
#
loop_
_entity_poly.entity_id
_entity_poly.type
_entity_poly.pdbx_seq_one_letter_code
_entity_poly.pdbx_strand_id
1 'polypeptide(L)'
;MDHIHVPLSTHPEAPLQVHARYTRVELQAAFGIGGDGATVAAWQTGVRWVPEAKADLLAFTLDKTSGGFSPTTRYKDYAISPSLIHWESQGVVRADSDTGMRYQGHERLGTTVLLFARLRADDRAFWFLGTGTYVGHESERPMQVTWRLTHPLPGDLFASFAAAVA
;
A
#
# COMPACT_ATOMS: atom_id res chain seq x y z
N MET A 1 11.68 -16.00 9.92
CA MET A 1 10.53 -16.07 10.85
C MET A 1 9.31 -16.34 10.01
N ASP A 2 8.44 -17.24 10.45
CA ASP A 2 7.20 -17.59 9.74
C ASP A 2 6.08 -16.78 10.42
N HIS A 3 5.41 -15.90 9.67
CA HIS A 3 4.31 -15.10 10.19
C HIS A 3 3.01 -15.87 10.00
N ILE A 4 2.02 -15.68 10.89
CA ILE A 4 0.70 -16.26 10.65
C ILE A 4 0.12 -15.59 9.41
N HIS A 5 -0.01 -16.38 8.34
CA HIS A 5 -0.60 -15.95 7.09
C HIS A 5 -2.11 -16.05 7.14
N VAL A 6 -2.77 -14.90 6.94
CA VAL A 6 -4.23 -14.81 6.86
C VAL A 6 -4.61 -14.52 5.41
N PRO A 7 -5.44 -15.34 4.75
CA PRO A 7 -5.93 -15.04 3.39
C PRO A 7 -6.69 -13.72 3.32
N LEU A 8 -6.63 -13.05 2.16
CA LEU A 8 -7.38 -11.81 1.91
C LEU A 8 -8.89 -12.09 1.82
N SER A 9 -9.61 -11.86 2.91
CA SER A 9 -11.05 -12.14 3.00
C SER A 9 -11.93 -11.26 2.11
N THR A 10 -11.48 -10.05 1.75
CA THR A 10 -12.24 -9.14 0.89
C THR A 10 -12.19 -9.51 -0.60
N HIS A 11 -11.19 -10.30 -1.02
CA HIS A 11 -10.95 -10.73 -2.40
C HIS A 11 -10.47 -12.19 -2.39
N PRO A 12 -11.34 -13.16 -2.07
CA PRO A 12 -10.94 -14.56 -1.89
C PRO A 12 -10.36 -15.21 -3.15
N GLU A 13 -10.66 -14.68 -4.33
CA GLU A 13 -10.08 -15.08 -5.62
C GLU A 13 -8.63 -14.60 -5.81
N ALA A 14 -8.21 -13.56 -5.09
CA ALA A 14 -6.83 -13.10 -5.10
C ALA A 14 -6.02 -13.94 -4.10
N PRO A 15 -4.97 -14.68 -4.54
CA PRO A 15 -4.18 -15.56 -3.68
C PRO A 15 -3.17 -14.79 -2.79
N LEU A 16 -3.64 -13.70 -2.18
CA LEU A 16 -2.86 -12.83 -1.31
C LEU A 16 -3.04 -13.24 0.15
N GLN A 17 -1.93 -13.30 0.87
CA GLN A 17 -1.86 -13.62 2.29
C GLN A 17 -1.21 -12.46 3.02
N VAL A 18 -1.85 -12.03 4.10
CA VAL A 18 -1.33 -10.97 4.97
C VAL A 18 0.04 -11.40 5.48
N HIS A 19 0.98 -10.44 5.45
CA HIS A 19 2.40 -10.59 5.74
C HIS A 19 3.14 -11.58 4.83
N ALA A 20 2.60 -11.98 3.68
CA ALA A 20 3.40 -12.59 2.62
C ALA A 20 4.01 -11.51 1.71
N ARG A 21 4.94 -11.92 0.84
CA ARG A 21 5.69 -11.01 -0.04
C ARG A 21 5.32 -11.24 -1.49
N TYR A 22 5.11 -10.13 -2.21
CA TYR A 22 4.70 -10.14 -3.61
C TYR A 22 5.41 -9.05 -4.40
N THR A 23 5.89 -9.38 -5.58
CA THR A 23 6.34 -8.43 -6.60
C THR A 23 5.14 -7.71 -7.23
N ARG A 24 5.37 -6.57 -7.88
CA ARG A 24 4.31 -5.88 -8.64
C ARG A 24 3.67 -6.77 -9.71
N VAL A 25 4.41 -7.71 -10.30
CA VAL A 25 3.88 -8.63 -11.31
C VAL A 25 2.91 -9.61 -10.65
N GLU A 26 3.28 -10.21 -9.52
CA GLU A 26 2.40 -11.10 -8.76
C GLU A 26 1.15 -10.38 -8.25
N LEU A 27 1.29 -9.15 -7.76
CA LEU A 27 0.14 -8.35 -7.34
C LEU A 27 -0.83 -8.08 -8.49
N GLN A 28 -0.33 -7.80 -9.69
CA GLN A 28 -1.18 -7.60 -10.87
C GLN A 28 -1.86 -8.91 -11.30
N ALA A 29 -1.12 -10.01 -11.33
CA ALA A 29 -1.66 -11.33 -11.65
C ALA A 29 -2.75 -11.75 -10.64
N ALA A 30 -2.57 -11.45 -9.35
CA ALA A 30 -3.55 -11.74 -8.31
C ALA A 30 -4.91 -11.05 -8.51
N PHE A 31 -4.95 -9.94 -9.24
CA PHE A 31 -6.17 -9.22 -9.60
C PHE A 31 -6.58 -9.40 -11.07
N GLY A 32 -6.06 -10.43 -11.76
CA GLY A 32 -6.41 -10.73 -13.16
C GLY A 32 -5.92 -9.69 -14.17
N ILE A 33 -4.96 -8.85 -13.77
CA ILE A 33 -4.47 -7.74 -14.59
C ILE A 33 -3.37 -8.24 -15.52
N GLY A 34 -3.62 -8.14 -16.84
CA GLY A 34 -2.69 -8.56 -17.89
C GLY A 34 -3.28 -9.55 -18.88
N GLY A 35 -4.41 -10.20 -18.56
CA GLY A 35 -5.05 -11.21 -19.40
C GLY A 35 -4.18 -12.44 -19.67
N ASP A 36 -4.53 -13.24 -20.68
CA ASP A 36 -3.79 -14.44 -21.12
C ASP A 36 -2.46 -14.12 -21.84
N GLY A 37 -2.17 -12.83 -22.08
CA GLY A 37 -0.94 -12.35 -22.69
C GLY A 37 0.11 -12.06 -21.62
N ALA A 38 1.33 -12.55 -21.81
CA ALA A 38 2.46 -12.42 -20.87
C ALA A 38 2.95 -10.97 -20.60
N THR A 39 2.26 -9.95 -21.11
CA THR A 39 2.67 -8.55 -21.03
C THR A 39 1.79 -7.76 -20.09
N VAL A 40 2.17 -7.77 -18.81
CA VAL A 40 1.55 -6.91 -17.79
C VAL A 40 2.08 -5.49 -17.98
N ALA A 41 1.18 -4.51 -18.17
CA ALA A 41 1.55 -3.10 -18.30
C ALA A 41 2.38 -2.65 -17.08
N ALA A 42 3.44 -1.87 -17.30
CA ALA A 42 4.33 -1.46 -16.23
C ALA A 42 3.59 -0.62 -15.17
N TRP A 43 3.37 -1.19 -13.98
CA TRP A 43 2.92 -0.45 -12.82
C TRP A 43 4.09 0.40 -12.29
N GLN A 44 4.20 1.62 -12.82
CA GLN A 44 5.29 2.54 -12.49
C GLN A 44 4.97 3.42 -11.28
N THR A 45 3.70 3.77 -11.09
CA THR A 45 3.20 4.56 -9.96
C THR A 45 3.17 3.74 -8.66
N GLY A 46 3.22 4.40 -7.50
CA GLY A 46 3.04 3.74 -6.20
C GLY A 46 1.59 3.34 -5.86
N VAL A 47 0.62 3.69 -6.71
CA VAL A 47 -0.81 3.38 -6.50
C VAL A 47 -1.41 2.81 -7.77
N ARG A 48 -2.35 1.90 -7.61
CA ARG A 48 -3.21 1.41 -8.69
C ARG A 48 -4.64 1.22 -8.21
N TRP A 49 -5.57 1.80 -8.96
CA TRP A 49 -7.00 1.47 -8.87
C TRP A 49 -7.31 0.25 -9.75
N VAL A 50 -8.05 -0.71 -9.21
CA VAL A 50 -8.55 -1.90 -9.91
C VAL A 50 -10.08 -1.85 -9.88
N PRO A 51 -10.74 -1.31 -10.93
CA PRO A 51 -12.18 -1.12 -10.96
C PRO A 51 -12.98 -2.40 -10.75
N GLU A 52 -12.54 -3.51 -11.36
CA GLU A 52 -13.22 -4.80 -11.35
C GLU A 52 -13.25 -5.40 -9.94
N ALA A 53 -12.15 -5.24 -9.20
CA ALA A 53 -12.02 -5.64 -7.80
C ALA A 53 -12.53 -4.57 -6.82
N LYS A 54 -12.83 -3.35 -7.28
CA LYS A 54 -13.09 -2.19 -6.42
C LYS A 54 -11.99 -1.96 -5.37
N ALA A 55 -10.73 -2.14 -5.76
CA ALA A 55 -9.58 -2.10 -4.86
C ALA A 55 -8.54 -1.04 -5.24
N ASP A 56 -8.07 -0.28 -4.25
CA ASP A 56 -6.88 0.56 -4.35
C ASP A 56 -5.67 -0.17 -3.78
N LEU A 57 -4.66 -0.41 -4.62
CA LEU A 57 -3.40 -1.05 -4.24
C LEU A 57 -2.37 0.05 -3.99
N LEU A 58 -1.94 0.21 -2.74
CA LEU A 58 -0.96 1.21 -2.31
C LEU A 58 0.39 0.54 -2.06
N ALA A 59 1.33 0.68 -3.00
CA ALA A 59 2.66 0.09 -2.93
C ALA A 59 3.76 1.15 -2.73
N PHE A 60 4.33 1.20 -1.52
CA PHE A 60 5.27 2.25 -1.10
C PHE A 60 6.59 1.69 -0.55
N THR A 61 7.61 2.55 -0.50
CA THR A 61 8.96 2.23 -0.02
C THR A 61 9.26 3.10 1.20
N LEU A 62 9.69 2.47 2.29
CA LEU A 62 9.89 3.14 3.58
C LEU A 62 11.25 3.87 3.65
N ASP A 63 12.34 3.16 3.37
CA ASP A 63 13.70 3.71 3.37
C ASP A 63 13.99 4.45 2.06
N LYS A 64 14.19 5.77 2.19
CA LYS A 64 14.48 6.69 1.07
C LYS A 64 15.90 7.26 1.13
N THR A 65 16.79 6.66 1.94
CA THR A 65 18.15 7.17 2.17
C THR A 65 19.14 6.85 1.03
N SER A 66 18.89 5.79 0.26
CA SER A 66 19.86 5.22 -0.69
C SER A 66 19.48 5.31 -2.18
N GLY A 67 18.23 5.67 -2.50
CA GLY A 67 17.81 5.97 -3.88
C GLY A 67 17.94 7.46 -4.14
N GLY A 68 18.44 7.88 -5.31
CA GLY A 68 18.67 9.28 -5.71
C GLY A 68 17.41 10.16 -5.83
N PHE A 69 16.55 10.15 -4.81
CA PHE A 69 15.39 11.00 -4.66
C PHE A 69 15.87 12.42 -4.34
N SER A 70 15.51 13.36 -5.22
CA SER A 70 15.71 14.79 -5.01
C SER A 70 15.21 15.22 -3.61
N PRO A 71 15.94 16.08 -2.87
CA PRO A 71 15.56 16.57 -1.54
C PRO A 71 14.19 17.26 -1.45
N THR A 72 13.54 17.54 -2.58
CA THR A 72 12.36 18.39 -2.68
C THR A 72 11.01 17.65 -2.65
N THR A 73 10.97 16.31 -2.58
CA THR A 73 9.70 15.56 -2.52
C THR A 73 9.83 14.23 -1.77
N ARG A 74 10.36 14.26 -0.54
CA ARG A 74 10.31 13.08 0.33
C ARG A 74 8.92 12.97 0.94
N TYR A 75 8.01 12.33 0.22
CA TYR A 75 6.83 11.72 0.82
C TYR A 75 7.30 10.89 2.03
N LYS A 76 6.66 10.98 3.20
CA LYS A 76 7.03 10.18 4.36
C LYS A 76 6.04 9.03 4.52
N ASP A 77 6.48 7.80 4.25
CA ASP A 77 5.67 6.62 4.52
C ASP A 77 6.29 5.91 5.73
N TYR A 78 5.50 5.61 6.76
CA TYR A 78 6.02 4.98 7.97
C TYR A 78 4.97 4.26 8.80
N ALA A 79 5.42 3.29 9.61
CA ALA A 79 4.58 2.68 10.63
C ALA A 79 4.55 3.57 11.88
N ILE A 80 3.37 4.07 12.24
CA ILE A 80 3.13 4.83 13.48
C ILE A 80 3.06 3.87 14.68
N SER A 81 2.39 2.74 14.49
CA SER A 81 2.26 1.66 15.47
C SER A 81 2.03 0.34 14.72
N PRO A 82 1.98 -0.83 15.39
CA PRO A 82 1.66 -2.09 14.72
C PRO A 82 0.36 -2.05 13.89
N SER A 83 -0.60 -1.19 14.22
CA SER A 83 -1.89 -1.11 13.53
C SER A 83 -2.10 0.20 12.77
N LEU A 84 -1.14 1.12 12.76
CA LEU A 84 -1.30 2.43 12.13
C LEU A 84 -0.16 2.71 11.17
N ILE A 85 -0.50 3.04 9.93
CA ILE A 85 0.43 3.41 8.87
C ILE A 85 0.14 4.84 8.45
N HIS A 86 1.18 5.66 8.43
CA HIS A 86 1.17 6.92 7.72
C HIS A 86 1.61 6.68 6.27
N TRP A 87 0.84 7.21 5.33
CA TRP A 87 1.08 7.10 3.90
C TRP A 87 0.77 8.42 3.21
N GLU A 88 1.60 8.85 2.26
CA GLU A 88 1.31 10.03 1.47
C GLU A 88 0.86 9.71 0.04
N SER A 89 -0.20 10.38 -0.39
CA SER A 89 -0.68 10.29 -1.76
C SER A 89 0.31 10.89 -2.75
N GLN A 90 0.16 10.58 -4.04
CA GLN A 90 0.84 11.36 -5.07
C GLN A 90 0.40 12.82 -4.98
N GLY A 91 1.32 13.76 -5.21
CA GLY A 91 1.06 15.20 -5.12
C GLY A 91 0.04 15.77 -6.13
N VAL A 92 -0.60 14.94 -6.96
CA VAL A 92 -1.74 15.33 -7.79
C VAL A 92 -3.09 14.98 -7.14
N VAL A 93 -3.10 14.07 -6.16
CA VAL A 93 -4.31 13.64 -5.46
C VAL A 93 -4.64 14.66 -4.38
N ARG A 94 -5.79 15.33 -4.54
CA ARG A 94 -6.37 16.24 -3.55
C ARG A 94 -7.42 15.53 -2.73
N ALA A 95 -7.67 15.99 -1.49
CA ALA A 95 -8.72 15.44 -0.64
C ALA A 95 -10.12 15.52 -1.30
N ASP A 96 -10.38 16.57 -2.06
CA ASP A 96 -11.64 16.81 -2.79
C ASP A 96 -11.70 16.17 -4.19
N SER A 97 -10.64 15.47 -4.63
CA SER A 97 -10.64 14.74 -5.89
C SER A 97 -11.38 13.41 -5.79
N ASP A 98 -11.80 12.83 -6.92
CA ASP A 98 -12.47 11.51 -6.94
C ASP A 98 -11.67 10.43 -6.19
N THR A 99 -10.35 10.39 -6.38
CA THR A 99 -9.45 9.45 -5.68
C THR A 99 -9.39 9.76 -4.18
N GLY A 100 -9.24 11.03 -3.79
CA GLY A 100 -9.17 11.44 -2.38
C GLY A 100 -10.49 11.18 -1.63
N MET A 101 -11.62 11.46 -2.27
CA MET A 101 -12.95 11.14 -1.75
C MET A 101 -13.19 9.63 -1.68
N ARG A 102 -12.67 8.85 -2.64
CA ARG A 102 -12.71 7.40 -2.57
C ARG A 102 -11.95 6.86 -1.38
N TYR A 103 -10.74 7.37 -1.09
CA TYR A 103 -10.00 6.98 0.11
C TYR A 103 -10.75 7.30 1.40
N GLN A 104 -11.29 8.52 1.53
CA GLN A 104 -12.04 8.94 2.72
C GLN A 104 -13.34 8.14 2.93
N GLY A 105 -14.03 7.82 1.83
CA GLY A 105 -15.33 7.16 1.85
C GLY A 105 -15.30 5.67 1.51
N HIS A 106 -14.13 5.03 1.54
CA HIS A 106 -13.94 3.72 0.90
C HIS A 106 -14.91 2.65 1.42
N GLU A 107 -15.17 2.60 2.72
CA GLU A 107 -16.10 1.65 3.33
C GLU A 107 -17.53 1.86 2.83
N ARG A 108 -17.99 3.12 2.77
CA ARG A 108 -19.32 3.48 2.28
C ARG A 108 -19.48 3.17 0.78
N LEU A 109 -18.40 3.31 0.02
CA LEU A 109 -18.37 3.02 -1.42
C LEU A 109 -18.20 1.52 -1.72
N GLY A 110 -17.98 0.69 -0.69
CA GLY A 110 -17.69 -0.74 -0.86
C GLY A 110 -16.38 -0.99 -1.59
N THR A 111 -15.40 -0.09 -1.44
CA THR A 111 -14.06 -0.20 -2.03
C THR A 111 -13.04 -0.56 -0.96
N THR A 112 -12.03 -1.34 -1.33
CA THR A 112 -11.01 -1.84 -0.40
C THR A 112 -9.67 -1.16 -0.63
N VAL A 113 -8.98 -0.77 0.44
CA VAL A 113 -7.61 -0.26 0.36
C VAL A 113 -6.65 -1.33 0.84
N LEU A 114 -5.69 -1.69 -0.01
CA LEU A 114 -4.70 -2.74 0.23
C LEU A 114 -3.30 -2.13 0.31
N LEU A 115 -2.62 -2.32 1.43
CA LEU A 115 -1.32 -1.70 1.69
C LEU A 115 -0.18 -2.68 1.46
N PHE A 116 0.83 -2.24 0.71
CA PHE A 116 2.03 -3.01 0.39
C PHE A 116 3.27 -2.17 0.65
N ALA A 117 4.18 -2.66 1.48
CA ALA A 117 5.39 -1.93 1.84
C ALA A 117 6.65 -2.76 1.59
N ARG A 118 7.70 -2.08 1.14
CA ARG A 118 9.07 -2.62 1.15
C ARG A 118 9.98 -1.66 1.89
N LEU A 119 11.05 -2.21 2.45
CA LEU A 119 12.06 -1.39 3.12
C LEU A 119 12.79 -0.53 2.09
N ARG A 120 13.48 -1.16 1.14
CA ARG A 120 14.40 -0.47 0.23
C ARG A 120 13.94 -0.55 -1.22
N ALA A 121 14.44 0.38 -2.04
CA ALA A 121 14.04 0.50 -3.44
C ALA A 121 14.52 -0.65 -4.35
N ASP A 122 15.60 -1.33 -3.96
CA ASP A 122 16.18 -2.49 -4.64
C ASP A 122 15.45 -3.81 -4.32
N ASP A 123 14.62 -3.83 -3.26
CA ASP A 123 13.75 -4.96 -2.97
C ASP A 123 12.62 -5.05 -3.99
N ARG A 124 12.58 -6.14 -4.77
CA ARG A 124 11.54 -6.33 -5.80
C ARG A 124 10.16 -6.62 -5.22
N ALA A 125 10.10 -7.19 -4.02
CA ALA A 125 8.87 -7.65 -3.40
C ALA A 125 8.43 -6.76 -2.26
N PHE A 126 7.13 -6.65 -2.06
CA PHE A 126 6.48 -5.87 -1.02
C PHE A 126 5.83 -6.84 -0.04
N TRP A 127 5.92 -6.55 1.25
CA TRP A 127 5.07 -7.17 2.26
C TRP A 127 3.64 -6.69 2.06
N PHE A 128 2.69 -7.61 2.00
CA PHE A 128 1.27 -7.28 2.07
C PHE A 128 0.89 -7.03 3.52
N LEU A 129 0.51 -5.79 3.87
CA LEU A 129 0.18 -5.40 5.24
C LEU A 129 -1.28 -5.68 5.60
N GLY A 130 -2.08 -6.11 4.62
CA GLY A 130 -3.51 -6.29 4.76
C GLY A 130 -4.33 -5.08 4.31
N THR A 131 -5.61 -5.11 4.67
CA THR A 131 -6.57 -4.06 4.42
C THR A 131 -6.38 -2.88 5.38
N GLY A 132 -6.55 -1.67 4.86
CA GLY A 132 -6.56 -0.43 5.65
C GLY A 132 -7.95 0.20 5.73
N THR A 133 -8.32 0.66 6.93
CA THR A 133 -9.45 1.56 7.14
C THR A 133 -8.96 2.99 7.31
N TYR A 134 -9.60 3.93 6.61
CA TYR A 134 -9.26 5.34 6.69
C TYR A 134 -9.51 5.90 8.10
N VAL A 135 -8.49 6.51 8.72
CA VAL A 135 -8.62 7.17 10.03
C VAL A 135 -8.76 8.68 9.89
N GLY A 136 -7.99 9.28 8.99
CA GLY A 136 -7.89 10.72 8.82
C GLY A 136 -6.75 11.08 7.86
N HIS A 137 -6.67 12.36 7.50
CA HIS A 137 -5.51 12.89 6.80
C HIS A 137 -5.16 14.29 7.28
N GLU A 138 -3.91 14.68 7.04
CA GLU A 138 -3.42 16.04 7.12
C GLU A 138 -2.97 16.50 5.73
N SER A 139 -2.99 17.81 5.46
CA SER A 139 -2.63 18.38 4.15
C SER A 139 -3.50 17.90 2.97
N GLU A 140 -3.65 18.74 1.95
CA GLU A 140 -4.40 18.39 0.74
C GLU A 140 -3.51 17.98 -0.44
N ARG A 141 -2.21 18.34 -0.44
CA ARG A 141 -1.34 18.13 -1.60
C ARG A 141 0.14 17.97 -1.19
N PRO A 142 0.60 16.74 -0.93
CA PRO A 142 -0.16 15.49 -0.93
C PRO A 142 -1.07 15.33 0.31
N MET A 143 -2.04 14.43 0.22
CA MET A 143 -2.77 13.93 1.38
C MET A 143 -1.83 13.06 2.23
N GLN A 144 -1.69 13.38 3.50
CA GLN A 144 -0.96 12.59 4.49
C GLN A 144 -1.97 11.74 5.26
N VAL A 145 -2.24 10.54 4.76
CA VAL A 145 -3.33 9.68 5.26
C VAL A 145 -2.81 8.75 6.36
N THR A 146 -3.58 8.63 7.44
CA THR A 146 -3.42 7.56 8.42
C THR A 146 -4.38 6.43 8.11
N TRP A 147 -3.82 5.25 7.87
CA TRP A 147 -4.55 4.00 7.68
C TRP A 147 -4.47 3.13 8.93
N ARG A 148 -5.59 2.55 9.35
CA ARG A 148 -5.64 1.50 10.37
C ARG A 148 -5.63 0.13 9.71
N LEU A 149 -4.61 -0.68 9.98
CA LEU A 149 -4.55 -2.06 9.50
C LEU A 149 -5.56 -2.93 10.24
N THR A 150 -6.27 -3.78 9.51
CA THR A 150 -7.13 -4.81 10.11
C THR A 150 -6.32 -5.86 10.85
N HIS A 151 -5.14 -6.20 10.33
CA HIS A 151 -4.19 -7.11 10.97
C HIS A 151 -2.95 -6.31 11.41
N PRO A 152 -2.57 -6.33 12.71
CA PRO A 152 -1.38 -5.64 13.15
C PRO A 152 -0.13 -6.25 12.54
N LEU A 153 0.86 -5.41 12.27
CA LEU A 153 2.20 -5.84 11.89
C LEU A 153 2.79 -6.76 12.97
N PRO A 154 3.45 -7.87 12.59
CA PRO A 154 4.32 -8.64 13.45
C PRO A 154 5.40 -7.74 14.06
N GLY A 155 5.86 -8.08 15.27
CA GLY A 155 6.81 -7.24 16.02
C GLY A 155 8.12 -6.98 15.29
N ASP A 156 8.63 -7.97 14.54
CA ASP A 156 9.83 -7.84 13.71
C ASP A 156 9.60 -6.92 12.50
N LEU A 157 8.45 -7.03 11.81
CA LEU A 157 8.10 -6.11 10.72
C LEU A 157 7.92 -4.68 11.23
N PHE A 158 7.21 -4.49 12.34
CA PHE A 158 7.03 -3.16 12.93
C PHE A 158 8.38 -2.54 13.33
N ALA A 159 9.23 -3.29 14.03
CA ALA A 159 10.56 -2.81 14.43
C ALA A 159 11.40 -2.40 13.21
N SER A 160 11.39 -3.23 12.15
CA SER A 160 12.12 -2.91 10.92
C SER A 160 11.56 -1.71 10.19
N PHE A 161 10.23 -1.53 10.16
CA PHE A 161 9.58 -0.44 9.44
C PHE A 161 9.71 0.89 10.18
N ALA A 162 9.61 0.88 11.50
CA ALA A 162 9.81 2.06 12.35
C ALA A 162 11.27 2.58 12.25
N ALA A 163 12.25 1.67 12.16
CA ALA A 163 13.65 2.03 12.01
C ALA A 163 14.00 2.66 10.64
N ALA A 164 13.19 2.43 9.60
CA ALA A 164 13.45 2.95 8.25
C ALA A 164 13.21 4.46 8.10
N VAL A 165 12.63 5.10 9.12
CA VAL A 165 12.28 6.54 9.15
C VAL A 165 13.40 7.38 9.78
N ALA A 166 14.37 6.74 10.43
CA ALA A 166 15.45 7.37 11.19
C ALA A 166 16.60 7.88 10.29
#